data_AF-A0A4Q9GJ73-F1
#
_entry.id   AF-A0A4Q9GJ73-F1
#
_cell.length_a   1.000
_cell.length_b   1.000
_cell.length_c   1.000
_cell.angle_alpha   90.00
_cell.angle_beta   90.00
_cell.angle_gamma   90.00
#
_symmetry.space_group_name_H-M   'P 1'
#
loop_
_entity.id
_entity.type
_entity.pdbx_description
1 polymer ?
#
loop_
_entity_poly.entity_id
_entity_poly.type
_entity_poly.pdbx_seq_one_letter_code
_entity_poly.pdbx_strand_id
1 'polypeptide(L)' 'MSHATIVRVDGRQAGIAVCLEQDQFRFFSTMREAYPVEDGTFGSIAEITNAVRDALAVRRSAWPDAGPVRVARPLGHSFA' A
#
# COMPACT_ATOMS: atom_id res chain seq x y z
N MET A 1 -18.81 -2.72 -14.70
CA MET A 1 -17.81 -1.63 -14.81
C MET A 1 -16.77 -1.85 -13.73
N SER A 2 -15.51 -2.07 -14.11
CA SER A 2 -14.42 -2.22 -13.15
C SER A 2 -14.03 -0.82 -12.64
N HIS A 3 -14.13 -0.59 -11.34
CA HIS A 3 -13.68 0.65 -10.72
C HIS A 3 -12.46 0.39 -9.83
N ALA A 4 -11.58 1.38 -9.72
CA ALA A 4 -10.41 1.32 -8.86
C ALA A 4 -10.45 2.47 -7.85
N THR A 5 -10.11 2.18 -6.61
CA THR A 5 -10.14 3.13 -5.50
C THR A 5 -8.76 3.22 -4.87
N ILE A 6 -8.27 4.44 -4.65
CA ILE A 6 -7.00 4.65 -3.93
C ILE A 6 -7.21 4.33 -2.47
N VAL A 7 -6.38 3.44 -1.92
CA VAL A 7 -6.39 3.10 -0.50
C VAL A 7 -5.34 3.95 0.21
N ARG A 8 -5.79 4.71 1.21
CA ARG A 8 -4.94 5.52 2.06
C ARG A 8 -4.97 5.02 3.50
N VAL A 9 -3.81 4.89 4.13
CA VAL A 9 -3.65 4.50 5.53
C VAL A 9 -2.74 5.52 6.20
N ASP A 10 -3.15 6.04 7.36
CA ASP A 10 -2.42 7.06 8.14
C ASP A 10 -1.99 8.29 7.30
N GLY A 11 -2.86 8.72 6.39
CA GLY A 11 -2.61 9.86 5.50
C GLY A 11 -1.64 9.59 4.34
N ARG A 12 -1.13 8.36 4.20
CA ARG A 12 -0.24 7.94 3.11
C ARG A 12 -0.99 7.03 2.13
N GLN A 13 -0.64 7.13 0.84
CA GLN A 13 -1.12 6.18 -0.15
C GLN A 13 -0.45 4.82 0.09
N ALA A 14 -1.27 3.80 0.37
CA ALA A 14 -0.79 2.44 0.55
C ALA A 14 -0.83 1.66 -0.76
N GLY A 15 -1.92 1.81 -1.51
CA GLY A 15 -2.12 1.06 -2.74
C GLY A 15 -3.41 1.40 -3.46
N ILE A 16 -3.83 0.50 -4.33
CA ILE A 16 -5.05 0.59 -5.13
C ILE A 16 -5.89 -0.66 -4.87
N ALA A 17 -7.18 -0.47 -4.64
CA ALA A 17 -8.15 -1.54 -4.60
C ALA A 17 -8.91 -1.57 -5.93
N VAL A 18 -8.90 -2.72 -6.61
CA VAL A 18 -9.64 -2.93 -7.85
C VAL A 18 -10.88 -3.75 -7.53
N CYS A 19 -12.06 -3.22 -7.86
CA CYS A 19 -13.31 -3.96 -7.74
C CYS A 19 -13.37 -5.04 -8.82
N LEU A 20 -13.49 -6.29 -8.37
CA LEU A 20 -13.77 -7.49 -9.16
C LEU A 20 -15.28 -7.68 -9.33
N GLU A 21 -15.65 -8.75 -10.02
CA GLU A 21 -17.04 -9.20 -10.12
C GLU A 21 -17.50 -9.72 -8.74
N GLN A 22 -18.75 -9.44 -8.35
CA GLN A 22 -19.35 -9.81 -7.05
C GLN A 22 -18.99 -8.93 -5.83
N ASP A 23 -18.73 -7.63 -6.02
CA ASP A 23 -18.43 -6.67 -4.92
C ASP A 23 -17.15 -7.03 -4.13
N GLN A 24 -16.30 -7.88 -4.71
CA GLN A 24 -14.99 -8.20 -4.16
C GLN A 24 -13.95 -7.19 -4.62
N PHE A 25 -12.93 -6.99 -3.80
CA PHE A 25 -11.85 -6.05 -4.05
C PHE A 25 -10.51 -6.77 -3.99
N ARG A 26 -9.69 -6.58 -5.00
CA ARG A 26 -8.29 -7.02 -4.98
C ARG A 26 -7.38 -5.83 -4.69
N PHE A 27 -6.45 -6.01 -3.75
CA PHE A 27 -5.51 -4.96 -3.37
C PHE A 27 -4.16 -5.11 -4.05
N PHE A 28 -3.62 -3.98 -4.52
CA PHE A 28 -2.28 -3.87 -5.07
C PHE A 28 -1.50 -2.77 -4.34
N SER A 29 -0.36 -3.11 -3.75
CA SER A 29 0.53 -2.16 -3.10
C SER A 29 1.14 -1.21 -4.13
N THR A 30 1.33 0.04 -3.72
CA THR A 30 2.17 0.99 -4.45
C THR A 30 3.59 1.08 -3.88
N MET A 31 3.85 0.41 -2.75
CA MET A 31 5.16 0.35 -2.12
C MET A 31 5.95 -0.82 -2.67
N ARG A 32 7.25 -0.59 -2.93
CA ARG A 32 8.20 -1.57 -3.49
C ARG A 32 8.42 -2.79 -2.60
N GLU A 33 8.06 -2.67 -1.32
CA GLU A 33 8.02 -3.78 -0.37
C GLU A 33 6.59 -4.32 -0.36
N ALA A 34 6.44 -5.57 -0.80
CA ALA A 34 5.15 -6.26 -0.80
C ALA A 34 4.58 -6.23 0.62
N TYR A 35 3.38 -5.68 0.77
CA TYR A 35 2.62 -5.92 1.97
C TYR A 35 2.24 -7.41 2.01
N PRO A 36 2.11 -8.04 3.19
CA PRO A 36 1.54 -9.39 3.29
C PRO A 36 0.11 -9.49 2.74
N VAL A 37 -0.54 -8.34 2.47
CA VAL A 37 -1.87 -8.23 1.87
C VAL A 37 -1.87 -8.03 0.35
N GLU A 38 -0.70 -8.04 -0.30
CA GLU A 38 -0.53 -7.94 -1.76
C GLU A 38 -1.31 -9.04 -2.50
N ASP A 39 -2.00 -8.67 -3.58
CA ASP A 39 -2.87 -9.55 -4.39
C ASP A 39 -4.04 -10.20 -3.61
N GLY A 40 -4.23 -9.84 -2.34
CA GLY A 40 -5.32 -10.33 -1.51
C GLY A 40 -6.70 -9.89 -2.00
N THR A 41 -7.69 -10.75 -1.82
CA THR A 41 -9.10 -10.47 -2.13
C THR A 41 -9.87 -10.18 -0.85
N PHE A 42 -10.69 -9.13 -0.87
CA PHE A 42 -11.40 -8.58 0.28
C PHE A 42 -12.86 -8.30 -0.08
N GLY A 43 -13.76 -8.31 0.89
CA GLY A 43 -15.17 -7.97 0.68
C GLY A 43 -15.43 -6.46 0.69
N SER A 44 -14.47 -5.66 1.13
CA SER A 44 -14.64 -4.20 1.22
C SER A 44 -13.32 -3.43 1.29
N ILE A 45 -13.38 -2.14 0.94
CA ILE A 45 -12.27 -1.20 1.12
C ILE A 45 -11.87 -1.06 2.62
N ALA A 46 -12.84 -1.17 3.53
CA ALA A 46 -12.59 -1.10 4.96
C ALA A 46 -11.71 -2.26 5.46
N GLU A 47 -11.97 -3.48 4.97
CA GLU A 47 -11.13 -4.64 5.27
C GLU A 47 -9.72 -4.48 4.73
N ILE A 48 -9.56 -3.99 3.50
CA ILE A 48 -8.23 -3.68 2.94
C ILE A 48 -7.49 -2.68 3.83
N THR A 49 -8.16 -1.59 4.22
CA THR A 49 -7.58 -0.53 5.05
C THR A 49 -7.10 -1.08 6.40
N ASN A 50 -7.90 -1.94 7.03
CA ASN A 50 -7.54 -2.57 8.30
C ASN A 50 -6.38 -3.56 8.14
N ALA A 51 -6.39 -4.38 7.09
CA ALA A 51 -5.34 -5.36 6.84
C ALA A 51 -3.98 -4.69 6.52
N VAL A 52 -3.99 -3.59 5.75
CA VAL A 52 -2.80 -2.76 5.51
C VAL A 52 -2.31 -2.11 6.81
N ARG A 53 -3.22 -1.58 7.63
CA ARG A 53 -2.87 -0.96 8.92
C ARG A 53 -2.22 -1.97 9.87
N ASP A 54 -2.76 -3.18 9.96
CA ASP A 54 -2.19 -4.26 10.76
C ASP A 54 -0.79 -4.65 10.27
N ALA A 55 -0.64 -4.84 8.95
CA ALA A 55 0.66 -5.13 8.33
C ALA A 55 1.72 -4.04 8.62
N LEU A 56 1.31 -2.77 8.63
CA LEU A 56 2.17 -1.65 9.00
C LEU A 56 2.49 -1.63 10.50
N ALA A 57 1.53 -1.98 11.36
CA ALA A 57 1.74 -2.06 12.81
C ALA A 57 2.72 -3.17 13.18
N VAL A 58 2.61 -4.35 12.56
CA VAL A 58 3.56 -5.46 12.73
C VAL A 58 4.96 -5.03 12.31
N ARG A 59 5.12 -4.35 11.17
CA ARG A 59 6.42 -3.80 10.76
C ARG A 59 6.98 -2.75 11.72
N ARG A 60 6.13 -1.86 12.24
CA ARG A 60 6.55 -0.86 13.25
C ARG A 60 7.00 -1.52 14.55
N SER A 61 6.35 -2.62 14.94
CA SER A 61 6.75 -3.41 16.11
C SER A 61 8.02 -4.22 15.87
N ALA A 62 8.26 -4.67 14.63
CA ALA A 62 9.47 -5.41 14.25
C ALA A 62 10.72 -4.51 14.11
N TRP A 63 10.55 -3.21 13.87
CA TRP A 63 11.62 -2.22 13.88
C TRP A 63 11.20 -0.94 14.62
N PRO A 64 11.49 -0.82 15.93
CA PRO A 64 11.22 0.40 16.67
C PRO A 64 12.09 1.61 16.25
N ASP A 65 13.11 1.42 15.40
CA ASP A 65 14.10 2.44 15.03
C ASP A 65 14.26 2.65 13.50
N ALA A 66 13.26 2.34 12.68
CA ALA A 66 13.31 2.74 11.27
C ALA A 66 13.11 4.25 11.15
N GLY A 67 14.19 5.01 11.36
CA GLY A 67 14.27 6.46 11.21
C GLY A 67 13.77 6.96 9.84
N PRO A 68 13.62 8.29 9.66
CA PRO A 68 12.95 8.85 8.50
C PRO A 68 13.60 8.37 7.19
N VAL A 69 12.83 7.67 6.37
CA VAL A 69 13.20 7.26 5.01
C VAL A 69 13.62 8.52 4.24
N ARG A 70 14.93 8.70 4.07
CA ARG A 70 15.46 9.69 3.14
C ARG A 70 15.24 9.15 1.73
N VAL A 71 14.23 9.68 1.05
CA VAL A 71 14.06 9.51 -0.39
C VAL A 71 15.33 10.02 -1.07
N ALA A 72 16.10 9.10 -1.67
CA ALA A 72 17.24 9.47 -2.48
C ALA A 72 16.76 10.37 -3.63
N ARG A 73 17.28 11.60 -3.66
CA ARG A 73 17.04 12.58 -4.73
C ARG A 73 17.49 11.95 -6.06
N PRO A 74 16.75 12.10 -7.18
CA PRO A 74 17.19 11.57 -8.46
C PRO A 74 18.56 12.18 -8.79
N LEU A 75 19.53 11.32 -9.11
CA LEU A 75 20.80 11.74 -9.73
C LEU A 75 20.41 12.44 -11.03
N GLY A 76 20.66 13.75 -11.09
CA GLY A 76 20.44 14.53 -12.29
C GLY A 76 21.21 13.89 -13.44
N HIS A 77 20.50 13.61 -14.54
CA HIS A 77 21.14 13.40 -15.83
C HIS A 77 21.75 14.73 -16.24
N SER A 78 23.05 14.89 -16.02
CA SER A 78 23.83 15.89 -16.74
C SER A 78 23.89 15.46 -18.19
N PHE A 79 23.17 16.17 -19.05
CA PHE A 79 23.44 16.18 -20.48
C PHE A 79 24.75 16.94 -20.69
N ALA A 80 25.72 16.27 -21.31
CA ALA A 80 26.85 16.87 -22.02
C ALA A 80 27.13 16.00 -23.24
#